data_AF-I1CCK2-F1
#
_entry.id   AF-I1CCK2-F1
#
_cell.length_a   1.000
_cell.length_b   1.000
_cell.length_c   1.000
_cell.angle_alpha   90.00
_cell.angle_beta   90.00
_cell.angle_gamma   90.00
#
_symmetry.space_group_name_H-M   'P 1'
#
loop_
_entity.id
_entity.type
_entity.pdbx_description
1 polymer ?
#
loop_
_entity_poly.entity_id
_entity_poly.type
_entity_poly.pdbx_seq_one_letter_code
_entity_poly.pdbx_strand_id
1 'polypeptide(L)'
;MSNNKRVRLSFSKIELLDQNATGQINQAELGECAMKKFNLDQPLAQQTISNILKNAEMLYSNNNVVNNDKSLKTTRYPQFDEVVKFVAGMNNSDLPVNRDSILRYVRHIA
;
A
#
# COMPACT_ATOMS: atom_id res chain seq x y z
N MET A 1 31.37 5.56 -7.08
CA MET A 1 30.04 5.08 -7.52
C MET A 1 29.10 5.17 -6.33
N SER A 2 28.02 5.95 -6.41
CA SER A 2 27.03 6.04 -5.33
C SER A 2 26.23 4.76 -5.28
N ASN A 3 26.27 4.06 -4.15
CA ASN A 3 25.48 2.86 -3.91
C ASN A 3 24.03 3.28 -3.65
N ASN A 4 23.28 3.64 -4.69
CA ASN A 4 21.88 4.05 -4.57
C ASN A 4 21.00 2.82 -4.26
N LYS A 5 20.97 2.43 -2.98
CA LYS A 5 20.04 1.42 -2.48
C LYS A 5 18.61 1.95 -2.64
N ARG A 6 17.78 1.23 -3.38
CA ARG A 6 16.35 1.53 -3.47
C ARG A 6 15.68 1.30 -2.13
N VAL A 7 15.11 2.34 -1.55
CA VAL A 7 14.27 2.28 -0.36
C VAL A 7 12.81 2.11 -0.78
N ARG A 8 12.12 1.11 -0.23
CA ARG A 8 10.66 0.95 -0.39
C ARG A 8 9.94 1.47 0.85
N LEU A 9 9.09 2.48 0.65
CA LEU A 9 8.25 3.07 1.70
C LEU A 9 6.90 2.34 1.76
N SER A 10 6.30 2.29 2.95
CA SER A 10 4.93 1.80 3.14
C SER A 10 3.92 2.94 3.05
N PHE A 11 2.64 2.60 2.86
CA PHE A 11 1.54 3.56 2.79
C PHE A 11 1.43 4.43 4.04
N SER A 12 1.55 3.88 5.25
CA SER A 12 1.56 4.70 6.48
C SER A 12 2.72 5.71 6.53
N LYS A 13 3.87 5.40 5.93
CA LYS A 13 4.99 6.34 5.88
C LYS A 13 4.73 7.46 4.88
N ILE A 14 3.96 7.19 3.82
CA ILE A 14 3.53 8.20 2.85
C ILE A 14 2.51 9.14 3.48
N GLU A 15 1.57 8.61 4.27
CA GLU A 15 0.58 9.40 5.00
C GLU A 15 1.23 10.42 5.95
N LEU A 16 2.23 9.96 6.70
CA LEU A 16 3.01 10.83 7.57
C LEU A 16 3.80 11.90 6.79
N LEU A 17 4.20 11.65 5.53
CA LEU A 17 4.88 12.67 4.72
C LEU A 17 3.91 13.75 4.25
N ASP A 18 2.70 13.36 3.86
CA ASP A 18 1.67 14.26 3.36
C ASP A 18 1.15 15.21 4.45
N GLN A 19 0.94 14.69 5.67
CA GLN A 19 0.58 15.49 6.85
C GLN A 19 1.66 16.53 7.22
N ASN A 20 2.95 16.21 6.99
CA ASN A 20 4.05 17.15 7.22
C ASN A 20 4.22 18.14 6.06
N ALA A 21 3.78 17.81 4.85
CA ALA A 21 3.80 18.72 3.70
C ALA A 21 2.77 19.86 3.82
N THR A 22 1.69 19.65 4.58
CA THR A 22 0.65 20.68 4.85
C THR A 22 1.17 21.85 5.70
N GLY A 23 2.36 21.73 6.31
CA GLY A 23 2.95 22.67 7.27
C GLY A 23 4.00 23.66 6.74
N GLN A 24 4.00 24.03 5.46
CA GLN A 24 4.95 25.01 4.84
C GLN A 24 6.43 24.59 4.75
N ILE A 25 6.75 23.31 4.93
CA ILE A 25 8.13 22.79 4.81
C ILE A 25 8.46 22.54 3.33
N ASN A 26 9.63 22.98 2.84
CA ASN A 26 9.99 22.75 1.43
C ASN A 26 10.36 21.26 1.18
N GLN A 27 10.38 20.82 -0.08
CA GLN A 27 10.59 19.40 -0.40
C GLN A 27 11.98 18.87 -0.01
N ALA A 28 13.01 19.73 0.08
CA ALA A 28 14.34 19.30 0.54
C ALA A 28 14.32 18.98 2.04
N GLU A 29 13.77 19.91 2.83
CA GLU A 29 13.58 19.76 4.27
C GLU A 29 12.66 18.58 4.61
N LEU A 30 11.61 18.36 3.81
CA LEU A 30 10.74 17.19 3.94
C LEU A 30 11.50 15.88 3.70
N GLY A 31 12.42 15.85 2.73
CA GLY A 31 13.28 14.71 2.45
C GLY A 31 14.25 14.38 3.58
N GLU A 32 14.81 15.40 4.23
CA GLU A 32 15.65 15.23 5.43
C GLU A 32 14.85 14.78 6.65
N CYS A 33 13.66 15.34 6.86
CA CYS A 33 12.76 14.91 7.93
C CYS A 33 12.36 13.43 7.73
N ALA A 34 12.04 13.03 6.50
CA ALA A 34 11.73 11.65 6.15
C ALA A 34 12.89 10.70 6.48
N MET A 35 14.12 11.10 6.15
CA MET A 35 15.32 10.31 6.43
C MET A 35 15.45 10.04 7.93
N LYS A 36 15.36 11.08 8.76
CA LYS A 36 15.46 10.96 10.22
C LYS A 36 14.31 10.15 10.81
N LYS A 37 13.07 10.42 10.37
CA LYS A 37 11.86 9.75 10.88
C LYS A 37 11.82 8.27 10.54
N PHE A 38 12.30 7.89 9.36
CA PHE A 38 12.22 6.52 8.86
C PHE A 38 13.53 5.75 8.91
N ASN A 39 14.58 6.33 9.50
CA ASN A 39 15.94 5.78 9.59
C ASN A 39 16.48 5.36 8.21
N LEU A 40 16.42 6.26 7.24
CA LEU A 40 16.95 6.02 5.88
C LEU A 40 18.44 6.37 5.81
N ASP A 41 19.17 5.68 4.95
CA ASP A 41 20.60 5.96 4.70
C ASP A 41 20.81 7.32 4.00
N GLN A 42 19.78 7.83 3.30
CA GLN A 42 19.83 9.06 2.51
C GLN A 42 18.48 9.80 2.51
N PRO A 43 18.47 11.13 2.31
CA PRO A 43 17.25 11.91 2.11
C PRO A 43 16.48 11.43 0.88
N LEU A 44 15.14 11.50 0.96
CA LEU A 44 14.32 11.27 -0.22
C LEU A 44 14.54 12.41 -1.22
N ALA A 45 14.78 12.03 -2.48
CA ALA A 45 14.90 13.02 -3.55
C ALA A 45 13.57 13.78 -3.74
N GLN A 46 13.66 15.07 -4.07
CA GLN A 46 12.49 15.93 -4.31
C GLN A 46 11.53 15.33 -5.34
N GLN A 47 12.06 14.71 -6.40
CA GLN A 47 11.24 14.03 -7.41
C GLN A 47 10.46 12.85 -6.84
N THR A 48 11.04 12.08 -5.91
CA THR A 48 10.35 10.99 -5.21
C THR A 48 9.22 11.52 -4.36
N ILE A 49 9.46 12.60 -3.62
CA ILE A 49 8.43 13.28 -2.81
C ILE A 49 7.30 13.79 -3.70
N SER A 50 7.62 14.47 -4.80
CA SER A 50 6.61 14.95 -5.74
C SER A 50 5.77 13.81 -6.33
N ASN A 51 6.40 12.69 -6.71
CA ASN A 51 5.68 11.52 -7.22
C ASN A 51 4.78 10.87 -6.17
N ILE A 52 5.19 10.88 -4.90
CA ILE A 52 4.38 10.37 -3.79
C ILE A 52 3.15 11.28 -3.59
N LEU A 53 3.37 12.60 -3.46
CA LEU A 53 2.29 13.56 -3.22
C LEU A 53 1.27 13.59 -4.38
N LYS A 54 1.74 13.55 -5.64
CA LYS A 54 0.85 13.50 -6.82
C LYS A 54 -0.05 12.27 -6.86
N ASN A 55 0.41 11.15 -6.31
CA ASN A 55 -0.34 9.90 -6.30
C ASN A 55 -1.09 9.68 -4.98
N ALA A 56 -0.95 10.57 -4.00
CA ALA A 56 -1.44 10.37 -2.63
C ALA A 56 -2.94 10.05 -2.58
N GLU A 57 -3.77 10.78 -3.33
CA GLU A 57 -5.22 10.48 -3.44
C GLU A 57 -5.50 9.05 -3.91
N MET A 58 -4.77 8.56 -4.92
CA MET A 58 -4.90 7.18 -5.39
C MET A 58 -4.42 6.16 -4.34
N LEU A 59 -3.38 6.51 -3.57
CA LEU A 59 -2.84 5.66 -2.51
C LEU A 59 -3.80 5.57 -1.31
N TYR A 60 -4.52 6.66 -0.97
CA TYR A 60 -5.50 6.67 0.14
C TYR A 60 -6.87 6.11 -0.24
N SER A 61 -7.31 6.28 -1.49
CA SER A 61 -8.64 5.85 -1.94
C SER A 61 -8.81 4.33 -1.97
N ASN A 62 -7.74 3.56 -1.78
CA ASN A 62 -7.77 2.11 -1.86
C ASN A 62 -7.91 1.46 -0.48
N ASN A 63 -9.16 1.32 -0.01
CA ASN A 63 -9.53 0.77 1.31
C ASN A 63 -9.10 -0.68 1.56
N ASN A 64 -8.67 -1.42 0.53
CA ASN A 64 -8.21 -2.82 0.64
C ASN A 64 -6.72 -2.95 0.97
N VAL A 65 -5.98 -1.84 1.06
CA VAL A 65 -4.53 -1.86 1.29
C VAL A 65 -4.26 -1.93 2.78
N VAL A 66 -3.46 -2.92 3.21
CA VAL A 66 -2.98 -2.97 4.59
C VAL A 66 -1.99 -1.82 4.78
N ASN A 67 -2.14 -1.05 5.86
CA ASN A 67 -1.31 0.13 6.17
C ASN A 67 0.22 -0.08 6.05
N ASN A 68 0.70 -1.31 6.26
CA ASN A 68 2.11 -1.70 6.15
C ASN A 68 2.57 -2.11 4.74
N ASP A 69 1.66 -2.22 3.78
CA ASP A 69 2.01 -2.58 2.41
C ASP A 69 2.89 -1.49 1.78
N LYS A 70 3.75 -1.93 0.85
CA LYS A 70 4.70 -1.07 0.13
C LYS A 70 4.39 -0.96 -1.36
N SER A 71 3.24 -1.46 -1.77
CA SER A 71 2.80 -1.53 -3.17
C SER A 71 1.30 -1.74 -3.20
N LEU A 72 0.61 -1.00 -4.08
CA LEU A 72 -0.72 -1.40 -4.53
C LEU A 72 -0.52 -2.70 -5.32
N LYS A 73 -1.06 -3.82 -4.84
CA LYS A 73 -1.15 -5.03 -5.66
C LYS A 73 -2.49 -4.96 -6.37
N THR A 74 -2.47 -4.76 -7.68
CA THR A 74 -3.65 -4.99 -8.51
C THR A 74 -4.00 -6.48 -8.46
N THR A 75 -5.27 -6.79 -8.21
CA THR A 75 -5.79 -8.16 -8.27
C THR A 75 -5.63 -8.63 -9.72
N ARG A 76 -4.77 -9.64 -9.95
CA ARG A 76 -4.52 -10.17 -11.31
C ARG A 76 -5.77 -10.78 -11.95
N TYR A 77 -6.76 -11.12 -11.14
CA TYR A 77 -8.01 -11.75 -11.54
C TYR A 77 -9.17 -11.05 -10.81
N PRO A 78 -9.67 -9.92 -11.34
CA PRO A 78 -10.78 -9.19 -10.73
C PRO A 78 -12.04 -10.04 -10.55
N GLN A 79 -12.25 -11.03 -11.43
CA GLN A 79 -13.35 -11.99 -11.34
C GLN A 79 -13.32 -12.82 -10.04
N PHE A 80 -12.17 -12.91 -9.37
CA PHE A 80 -12.04 -13.64 -8.10
C PHE A 80 -12.22 -12.74 -6.86
N ASP A 81 -12.57 -11.46 -7.01
CA ASP A 81 -13.00 -10.64 -5.87
C ASP A 81 -14.25 -11.24 -5.18
N GLU A 82 -15.11 -11.93 -5.92
CA GLU A 82 -16.26 -12.66 -5.36
C GLU A 82 -15.82 -13.82 -4.44
N VAL A 83 -14.66 -14.44 -4.70
CA VAL A 83 -14.11 -15.50 -3.84
C VAL A 83 -13.73 -14.94 -2.47
N VAL A 84 -13.20 -13.71 -2.43
CA VAL A 84 -12.88 -13.02 -1.17
C VAL A 84 -14.16 -12.77 -0.36
N LYS A 85 -15.23 -12.30 -1.02
CA LYS A 85 -16.55 -12.10 -0.37
C LYS A 85 -17.15 -13.41 0.12
N PHE A 86 -17.04 -14.48 -0.66
CA PHE A 86 -17.48 -15.83 -0.29
C PHE A 86 -16.76 -16.35 0.96
N VAL A 87 -15.43 -16.23 1.01
CA VAL A 87 -14.62 -16.62 2.18
C VAL A 87 -14.99 -15.79 3.42
N ALA A 88 -15.17 -14.47 3.26
CA ALA A 88 -15.61 -13.62 4.35
C ALA A 88 -17.00 -14.02 4.89
N GLY A 89 -17.95 -14.33 4.00
CA GLY A 89 -19.28 -14.81 4.38
C GLY A 89 -19.26 -16.14 5.16
N MET A 90 -18.40 -17.08 4.75
CA MET A 90 -18.19 -18.33 5.48
C MET A 90 -17.63 -18.08 6.88
N ASN A 91 -16.59 -17.26 7.00
CA ASN A 91 -15.99 -16.90 8.29
C ASN A 91 -17.01 -16.24 9.22
N ASN A 92 -17.84 -15.32 8.71
CA ASN A 92 -18.89 -14.66 9.48
C ASN A 92 -20.02 -15.60 9.93
N SER A 93 -20.12 -16.78 9.30
CA SER A 93 -21.11 -17.80 9.61
C SER A 93 -20.50 -18.98 10.39
N ASP A 94 -19.29 -18.83 10.93
CA ASP A 94 -18.51 -19.87 11.61
C ASP A 94 -18.33 -21.17 10.79
N LEU A 95 -18.41 -21.06 9.45
CA LEU A 95 -18.21 -22.20 8.55
C LEU A 95 -16.71 -22.41 8.29
N PRO A 96 -16.23 -23.67 8.26
CA PRO A 96 -14.83 -23.95 8.01
C PRO A 96 -14.45 -23.61 6.56
N VAL A 97 -13.57 -22.62 6.40
CA VAL A 97 -12.98 -22.28 5.10
C VAL A 97 -11.88 -23.29 4.78
N ASN A 98 -12.23 -24.27 3.94
CA ASN A 98 -11.28 -25.26 3.43
C ASN A 98 -11.00 -25.04 1.93
N ARG A 99 -9.87 -25.58 1.47
CA ARG A 99 -9.39 -25.43 0.09
C ARG A 99 -10.41 -25.95 -0.93
N ASP A 100 -11.10 -27.04 -0.63
CA ASP A 100 -12.04 -27.67 -1.58
C ASP A 100 -13.29 -26.81 -1.78
N SER A 101 -13.83 -26.20 -0.72
CA SER A 101 -14.94 -25.25 -0.81
C SER A 101 -14.58 -24.05 -1.69
N ILE A 102 -13.37 -23.51 -1.54
CA ILE A 102 -12.87 -22.41 -2.37
C ILE A 102 -12.75 -22.85 -3.83
N LEU A 103 -12.14 -24.00 -4.10
CA LEU A 103 -11.97 -24.49 -5.47
C LEU A 103 -13.31 -24.81 -6.15
N ARG A 104 -14.27 -25.34 -5.41
CA ARG A 104 -15.62 -25.59 -5.92
C ARG A 104 -16.33 -24.30 -6.31
N TYR A 105 -16.19 -23.26 -5.50
CA TYR A 105 -16.75 -21.94 -5.80
C TYR A 105 -16.05 -21.29 -7.00
N VAL A 106 -14.72 -21.34 -7.06
CA VAL A 106 -13.93 -20.83 -8.20
C VAL A 106 -14.35 -21.48 -9.53
N ARG A 107 -14.54 -22.82 -9.54
CA ARG A 107 -15.04 -23.55 -10.72
C ARG A 107 -16.48 -23.22 -11.11
N HIS A 108 -17.26 -22.61 -10.21
CA HIS A 108 -18.64 -22.23 -10.49
C HIS A 108 -18.71 -20.86 -11.18
N ILE A 109 -17.76 -19.97 -10.86
CA ILE A 109 -17.73 -18.58 -11.36
C ILE A 109 -16.77 -18.37 -12.55
N ALA A 110 -16.05 -19.40 -12.98
CA ALA A 110 -15.11 -19.41 -14.11
C ALA A 110 -15.29 -20.66 -14.97
#